data_AF-A0A7J9EP91-F1
#
_entry.id   AF-A0A7J9EP91-F1
#
_cell.length_a   1.000
_cell.length_b   1.000
_cell.length_c   1.000
_cell.angle_alpha   90.00
_cell.angle_beta   90.00
_cell.angle_gamma   90.00
#
_symmetry.space_group_name_H-M   'P 1'
#
loop_
_entity.id
_entity.type
_entity.pdbx_description
1 polymer ?
#
loop_
_entity_poly.entity_id
_entity_poly.type
_entity_poly.pdbx_seq_one_letter_code
_entity_poly.pdbx_strand_id
1 'polypeptide(L)'
;MAAFVGELKKLSICLILWLNTLPFLQGGSDYYEFKYPFIKRASSFWASSSSFSSSNTDEASYDYIIVGGGTAGCPLAATLSQNFSVLVLERGGVPFSNVNVSFLSNFHIALADTSPTSASQPFVSTDGVINARARVLGGGTCINAGFYTRANS
;
A
#
# COMPACT_ATOMS: atom_id res chain seq x y z
N MET A 1 63.46 11.57 -4.55
CA MET A 1 62.42 11.36 -5.58
C MET A 1 61.70 10.01 -5.48
N ALA A 2 62.37 8.92 -5.07
CA ALA A 2 61.76 7.58 -4.95
C ALA A 2 60.69 7.43 -3.83
N ALA A 3 60.84 8.13 -2.69
CA ALA A 3 59.90 8.03 -1.56
C ALA A 3 58.50 8.59 -1.89
N PHE A 4 58.41 9.65 -2.70
CA PHE A 4 57.14 10.28 -3.08
C PHE A 4 56.31 9.40 -4.02
N VAL A 5 56.99 8.69 -4.94
CA VAL A 5 56.34 7.71 -5.84
C VAL A 5 55.81 6.50 -5.06
N GLY A 6 56.48 6.09 -4.00
CA GLY A 6 56.04 5.01 -3.11
C GLY A 6 54.73 5.33 -2.39
N GLU A 7 54.61 6.55 -1.85
CA GLU A 7 53.39 7.00 -1.15
C GLU A 7 52.21 7.20 -2.10
N LEU A 8 52.45 7.69 -3.34
CA LEU A 8 51.40 7.75 -4.37
C LEU A 8 50.89 6.37 -4.77
N LYS A 9 51.78 5.36 -4.85
CA LYS A 9 51.38 3.98 -5.14
C LYS A 9 50.55 3.38 -4.01
N LYS A 10 50.87 3.66 -2.75
CA LYS A 10 50.05 3.25 -1.59
C LYS A 10 48.67 3.89 -1.61
N LEU A 11 48.58 5.19 -1.88
CA LEU A 11 47.30 5.91 -2.01
C LEU A 11 46.44 5.35 -3.15
N SER A 12 47.06 5.03 -4.29
CA SER A 12 46.36 4.40 -5.42
C SER A 12 45.82 3.02 -5.07
N ILE A 13 46.61 2.18 -4.38
CA ILE A 13 46.18 0.85 -3.93
C ILE A 13 45.07 0.95 -2.89
N CYS A 14 45.16 1.87 -1.93
CA CYS A 14 44.09 2.11 -0.95
C CYS A 14 42.80 2.57 -1.63
N LEU A 15 42.87 3.46 -2.62
CA LEU A 15 41.70 3.95 -3.35
C LEU A 15 41.05 2.82 -4.18
N ILE A 16 41.86 1.97 -4.82
CA ILE A 16 41.38 0.79 -5.55
C ILE A 16 40.71 -0.21 -4.61
N LEU A 17 41.31 -0.49 -3.44
CA LEU A 17 40.71 -1.35 -2.42
C LEU A 17 39.39 -0.75 -1.90
N TRP A 18 39.34 0.56 -1.65
CA TRP A 18 38.13 1.25 -1.22
C TRP A 18 37.01 1.13 -2.25
N LEU A 19 37.29 1.47 -3.53
CA LEU A 19 36.33 1.38 -4.63
C LEU A 19 35.82 -0.05 -4.87
N ASN A 20 36.64 -1.09 -4.66
CA ASN A 20 36.22 -2.49 -4.82
C ASN A 20 35.49 -3.07 -3.60
N THR A 21 35.57 -2.44 -2.42
CA THR A 21 34.81 -2.85 -1.22
C THR A 21 33.45 -2.16 -1.07
N LEU A 22 33.24 -1.01 -1.72
CA LEU A 22 31.96 -0.29 -1.71
C LEU A 22 30.74 -1.10 -2.24
N PRO A 23 30.83 -1.93 -3.31
CA PRO A 23 29.65 -2.66 -3.79
C PRO A 23 29.23 -3.82 -2.86
N PHE A 24 30.01 -4.17 -1.83
CA PHE A 24 29.66 -5.22 -0.87
C PHE A 24 29.00 -4.69 0.42
N LEU A 25 28.88 -3.37 0.57
CA LEU A 25 28.21 -2.73 1.71
C LEU A 25 26.85 -2.11 1.37
N GLN A 26 26.40 -2.20 0.12
CA GLN A 26 24.97 -2.12 -0.16
C GLN A 26 24.36 -3.48 0.17
N GLY A 27 23.96 -3.62 1.43
CA GLY A 27 22.98 -4.62 1.86
C GLY A 27 21.65 -4.36 1.14
N GLY A 28 21.59 -4.66 -0.15
CA GLY A 28 20.36 -4.78 -0.93
C GLY A 28 19.81 -6.18 -0.73
N SER A 29 19.48 -6.52 0.50
CA SER A 29 18.82 -7.78 0.78
C SER A 29 17.49 -7.54 1.46
N ASP A 30 16.52 -7.25 0.62
CA ASP A 30 15.09 -7.34 0.91
C ASP A 30 14.73 -8.83 1.10
N TYR A 31 15.18 -9.44 2.20
CA TYR A 31 14.76 -10.77 2.62
C TYR A 31 13.37 -10.70 3.25
N TYR A 32 12.36 -10.45 2.42
CA TYR A 32 10.98 -10.81 2.74
C TYR A 32 10.67 -12.08 1.94
N GLU A 33 10.76 -13.23 2.58
CA GLU A 33 10.40 -14.53 1.98
C GLU A 33 8.93 -14.54 1.51
N PHE A 34 8.11 -13.62 2.03
CA PHE A 34 6.74 -13.32 1.57
C PHE A 34 6.68 -11.99 0.80
N LYS A 35 7.26 -11.95 -0.40
CA LYS A 35 7.09 -10.81 -1.31
C LYS A 35 5.66 -10.79 -1.85
N TYR A 36 4.79 -9.99 -1.25
CA TYR A 36 3.46 -9.71 -1.81
C TYR A 36 3.61 -8.84 -3.06
N PRO A 37 3.43 -9.38 -4.29
CA PRO A 37 3.71 -8.65 -5.53
C PRO A 37 2.82 -7.42 -5.75
N PHE A 38 1.72 -7.33 -4.98
CA PHE A 38 0.76 -6.25 -5.00
C PHE A 38 1.07 -5.11 -4.02
N ILE A 39 1.97 -5.32 -3.05
CA ILE A 39 2.49 -4.25 -2.18
C ILE A 39 3.50 -3.47 -3.01
N LYS A 40 2.99 -2.45 -3.70
CA LYS A 40 3.84 -1.43 -4.31
C LYS A 40 4.30 -0.48 -3.20
N ARG A 41 5.49 0.10 -3.35
CA ARG A 41 5.89 1.25 -2.53
C ARG A 41 4.73 2.24 -2.55
N ALA A 42 4.29 2.69 -1.38
CA ALA A 42 3.28 3.74 -1.32
C ALA A 42 3.72 4.86 -2.27
N SER A 43 2.81 5.35 -3.12
CA SER A 43 3.08 6.60 -3.82
C SER A 43 3.43 7.59 -2.73
N SER A 44 4.68 8.06 -2.71
CA SER A 44 5.01 9.23 -1.93
C SER A 44 4.02 10.28 -2.40
N PHE A 45 3.06 10.65 -1.55
CA PHE A 45 2.42 11.94 -1.70
C PHE A 45 3.60 12.89 -1.65
N TRP A 46 4.08 13.30 -2.83
CA TRP A 46 4.84 14.50 -2.92
C TRP A 46 3.85 15.51 -2.39
N ALA A 47 3.97 15.86 -1.10
CA ALA A 47 3.62 17.18 -0.68
C ALA A 47 4.33 18.02 -1.73
N SER A 48 3.56 18.54 -2.68
CA SER A 48 4.08 19.56 -3.55
C SER A 48 4.56 20.62 -2.59
N SER A 49 5.86 20.63 -2.35
CA SER A 49 6.61 21.82 -1.98
C SER A 49 6.57 22.74 -3.19
N SER A 50 5.37 23.03 -3.71
CA SER A 50 5.10 24.33 -4.25
C SER A 50 5.38 25.25 -3.09
N SER A 51 6.48 25.99 -3.18
CA SER A 51 6.71 27.19 -2.39
C SER A 51 5.53 28.15 -2.62
N PHE A 52 4.40 27.85 -2.01
CA PHE A 52 3.28 28.76 -1.90
C PHE A 52 3.60 29.61 -0.68
N SER A 53 3.98 30.86 -0.95
CA SER A 53 4.12 31.89 0.05
C SER A 53 2.92 31.81 1.00
N SER A 54 3.22 31.65 2.29
CA SER A 54 2.26 31.59 3.38
C SER A 54 1.28 32.76 3.32
N SER A 55 0.05 32.45 2.92
CA SER A 55 -1.16 33.07 3.45
C SER A 55 -2.29 32.04 3.33
N ASN A 56 -2.48 31.23 4.39
CA ASN A 56 -3.48 30.16 4.54
C ASN A 56 -3.29 28.90 3.66
N THR A 57 -2.29 28.08 3.99
CA THR A 57 -2.35 26.64 3.72
C THR A 57 -2.54 25.94 5.04
N ASP A 58 -3.79 25.76 5.46
CA ASP A 58 -4.12 24.89 6.58
C ASP A 58 -3.59 23.50 6.22
N GLU A 59 -2.55 23.02 6.92
CA GLU A 59 -2.22 21.60 6.88
C GLU A 59 -3.50 20.85 7.25
N ALA A 60 -4.02 20.06 6.31
CA ALA A 60 -5.26 19.30 6.54
C ALA A 60 -5.01 18.34 7.71
N SER A 61 -5.42 18.78 8.89
CA SER A 61 -5.35 18.01 10.12
C SER A 61 -6.60 17.17 10.25
N TYR A 62 -6.42 15.94 10.70
CA TYR A 62 -7.49 15.00 10.96
C TYR A 62 -7.34 14.49 12.39
N ASP A 63 -8.44 14.43 13.13
CA ASP A 63 -8.49 13.86 14.47
C ASP A 63 -8.29 12.34 14.42
N TYR A 64 -8.81 11.69 13.36
CA TYR A 64 -8.68 10.25 13.14
C TYR A 64 -8.28 9.91 11.71
N ILE A 65 -7.38 8.94 11.57
CA ILE A 65 -7.03 8.33 10.29
C ILE A 65 -7.42 6.85 10.35
N ILE A 66 -8.36 6.44 9.50
CA ILE A 66 -8.82 5.06 9.36
C ILE A 66 -8.16 4.47 8.11
N VAL A 67 -7.36 3.42 8.30
CA VAL A 67 -6.73 2.69 7.20
C VAL A 67 -7.60 1.49 6.84
N GLY A 68 -8.25 1.57 5.68
CA GLY A 68 -9.17 0.58 5.15
C GLY A 68 -10.63 1.03 5.29
N GLY A 69 -11.24 1.44 4.18
CA GLY A 69 -12.65 1.78 4.08
C GLY A 69 -13.52 0.55 3.84
N GLY A 70 -13.32 -0.51 4.64
CA GLY A 70 -14.01 -1.79 4.49
C GLY A 70 -15.23 -1.95 5.40
N THR A 71 -15.64 -3.20 5.62
CA THR A 71 -16.82 -3.57 6.42
C THR A 71 -16.84 -2.98 7.84
N ALA A 72 -15.69 -2.83 8.48
CA ALA A 72 -15.56 -2.18 9.79
C ALA A 72 -15.20 -0.68 9.68
N GLY A 73 -14.40 -0.31 8.68
CA GLY A 73 -13.89 1.05 8.53
C GLY A 73 -14.96 2.06 8.14
N CYS A 74 -15.86 1.70 7.21
CA CYS A 74 -16.97 2.56 6.81
C CYS A 74 -17.92 2.94 7.96
N PRO A 75 -18.48 1.99 8.74
CA PRO A 75 -19.35 2.35 9.86
C PRO A 75 -18.59 3.09 10.97
N LEU A 76 -17.33 2.74 11.24
CA LEU A 76 -16.51 3.48 12.21
C LEU A 76 -16.32 4.94 11.79
N ALA A 77 -15.96 5.17 10.52
CA ALA A 77 -15.80 6.51 9.96
C ALA A 77 -17.11 7.30 10.06
N ALA A 78 -18.24 6.67 9.71
CA ALA A 78 -19.55 7.31 9.76
C ALA A 78 -19.98 7.73 11.18
N THR A 79 -19.55 6.99 12.21
CA THR A 79 -19.79 7.38 13.61
C THR A 79 -18.85 8.50 14.05
N LEU A 80 -17.55 8.37 13.80
CA LEU A 80 -16.56 9.37 14.24
C LEU A 80 -16.73 10.72 13.53
N SER A 81 -17.10 10.71 12.25
CA SER A 81 -17.27 11.92 11.44
C SER A 81 -18.41 12.82 11.90
N GLN A 82 -19.24 12.38 12.86
CA GLN A 82 -20.30 13.21 13.44
C GLN A 82 -19.74 14.36 14.27
N ASN A 83 -18.58 14.16 14.93
CA ASN A 83 -17.99 15.13 15.85
C ASN A 83 -16.52 15.45 15.55
N PHE A 84 -15.87 14.67 14.69
CA PHE A 84 -14.44 14.75 14.44
C PHE A 84 -14.11 14.80 12.95
N SER A 85 -12.95 15.34 12.61
CA SER A 85 -12.37 15.27 11.27
C SER A 85 -11.74 13.89 11.04
N VAL A 86 -12.19 13.17 10.01
CA VAL A 86 -11.78 11.77 9.77
C VAL A 86 -11.29 11.61 8.34
N LEU A 87 -10.06 11.07 8.21
CA LEU A 87 -9.51 10.63 6.93
C LEU A 87 -9.65 9.11 6.80
N VAL A 88 -10.21 8.65 5.68
CA VAL A 88 -10.27 7.22 5.35
C VAL A 88 -9.34 6.93 4.18
N LEU A 89 -8.41 6.01 4.36
CA LEU A 89 -7.47 5.56 3.33
C LEU A 89 -7.90 4.18 2.82
N GLU A 90 -8.36 4.11 1.58
CA GLU A 90 -8.73 2.85 0.93
C GLU A 90 -7.90 2.67 -0.34
N ARG A 91 -7.29 1.50 -0.51
CA ARG A 91 -6.47 1.18 -1.70
C ARG A 91 -7.35 0.93 -2.93
N GLY A 92 -8.57 0.47 -2.71
CA GLY A 92 -9.55 0.20 -3.74
C GLY A 92 -10.19 1.42 -4.38
N GLY A 93 -10.94 1.18 -5.45
CA GLY A 93 -11.80 2.20 -6.07
C GLY A 93 -13.13 2.34 -5.33
N VAL A 94 -14.00 3.20 -5.85
CA VAL A 94 -15.40 3.29 -5.40
C VAL A 94 -16.27 2.25 -6.13
N PRO A 95 -17.29 1.67 -5.48
CA PRO A 95 -18.06 0.56 -6.07
C PRO A 95 -19.05 1.02 -7.15
N PHE A 96 -19.50 2.27 -7.14
CA PHE A 96 -20.68 2.74 -7.88
C PHE A 96 -20.56 2.70 -9.40
N SER A 97 -19.35 2.68 -9.95
CA SER A 97 -19.11 2.59 -11.40
C SER A 97 -18.97 1.15 -11.91
N ASN A 98 -18.93 0.15 -11.03
CA ASN A 98 -18.73 -1.24 -11.39
C ASN A 98 -20.03 -2.04 -11.24
N VAL A 99 -20.67 -2.37 -12.36
CA VAL A 99 -21.93 -3.15 -12.39
C VAL A 99 -21.81 -4.52 -11.72
N ASN A 100 -20.63 -5.15 -11.74
CA ASN A 100 -20.42 -6.45 -11.10
C ASN A 100 -20.41 -6.34 -9.57
N VAL A 101 -20.12 -5.15 -9.03
CA VAL A 101 -20.15 -4.84 -7.60
C VAL A 101 -21.51 -4.30 -7.18
N SER A 102 -22.16 -3.51 -8.04
CA SER A 102 -23.46 -2.90 -7.73
C SER A 102 -24.62 -3.89 -7.67
N PHE A 103 -24.57 -4.99 -8.42
CA PHE A 103 -25.62 -6.00 -8.45
C PHE A 103 -25.20 -7.27 -7.71
N LEU A 104 -25.95 -7.63 -6.66
CA LEU A 104 -25.69 -8.83 -5.86
C LEU A 104 -25.65 -10.12 -6.70
N SER A 105 -26.45 -10.22 -7.77
CA SER A 105 -26.42 -11.38 -8.69
C SER A 105 -25.05 -11.63 -9.31
N ASN A 106 -24.23 -10.58 -9.42
CA ASN A 106 -22.94 -10.60 -10.09
C ASN A 106 -21.76 -10.80 -9.12
N PHE A 107 -22.03 -11.07 -7.83
CA PHE A 107 -20.98 -11.19 -6.81
C PHE A 107 -19.88 -12.20 -7.22
N HIS A 108 -20.27 -13.31 -7.84
CA HIS A 108 -19.35 -14.36 -8.32
C HIS A 108 -18.42 -13.85 -9.43
N ILE A 109 -18.91 -12.96 -10.31
CA ILE A 109 -18.13 -12.32 -11.37
C ILE A 109 -17.12 -11.35 -10.76
N ALA A 110 -17.58 -10.49 -9.84
CA ALA A 110 -16.69 -9.55 -9.14
C ALA A 110 -15.61 -10.28 -8.34
N LEU A 111 -15.93 -11.41 -7.71
CA LEU A 111 -15.00 -12.21 -6.92
C LEU A 111 -13.94 -12.91 -7.80
N ALA A 112 -14.35 -13.39 -8.99
CA ALA A 112 -13.50 -14.10 -9.94
C ALA A 112 -12.68 -13.18 -10.87
N ASP A 113 -12.96 -11.87 -10.89
CA ASP A 113 -12.23 -10.92 -11.73
C ASP A 113 -10.78 -10.75 -11.24
N THR A 114 -9.84 -11.21 -12.08
CA THR A 114 -8.38 -11.12 -11.86
C THR A 114 -7.74 -9.89 -12.48
N SER A 115 -8.53 -8.96 -13.03
CA SER A 115 -8.01 -7.75 -13.67
C SER A 115 -7.24 -6.86 -12.66
N PRO A 116 -6.21 -6.12 -13.10
CA PRO A 116 -5.46 -5.24 -12.20
C PRO A 116 -6.28 -4.11 -11.55
N THR A 117 -7.45 -3.81 -12.09
CA THR A 117 -8.41 -2.79 -11.60
C THR A 117 -9.60 -3.41 -10.87
N SER A 118 -9.63 -4.74 -10.72
CA SER A 118 -10.71 -5.46 -10.07
C SER A 118 -10.95 -4.98 -8.64
N ALA A 119 -12.23 -5.01 -8.25
CA ALA A 119 -12.69 -4.81 -6.88
C ALA A 119 -12.32 -5.99 -5.96
N SER A 120 -11.91 -7.12 -6.54
CA SER A 120 -11.37 -8.29 -5.88
C SER A 120 -9.87 -8.40 -6.18
N GLN A 121 -9.08 -8.72 -5.17
CA GLN A 121 -7.66 -9.01 -5.28
C GLN A 121 -7.46 -10.50 -5.01
N PRO A 122 -7.15 -11.33 -6.02
CA PRO A 122 -6.81 -12.72 -5.81
C PRO A 122 -5.43 -12.84 -5.15
N PHE A 123 -5.28 -13.85 -4.30
CA PHE A 123 -4.01 -14.29 -3.73
C PHE A 123 -4.04 -15.79 -3.48
N VAL A 124 -2.87 -16.41 -3.42
CA VAL A 124 -2.74 -17.83 -3.07
C VAL A 124 -2.06 -17.89 -1.70
N SER A 125 -2.65 -18.64 -0.76
CA SER A 125 -2.06 -18.84 0.56
C SER A 125 -0.86 -19.79 0.49
N THR A 126 -0.08 -19.86 1.57
CA THR A 126 1.16 -20.66 1.65
C THR A 126 0.93 -22.15 1.43
N ASP A 127 -0.28 -22.64 1.72
CA ASP A 127 -0.75 -24.01 1.49
C ASP A 127 -1.28 -24.24 0.07
N GLY A 128 -1.23 -23.25 -0.82
CA GLY A 128 -1.68 -23.36 -2.21
C GLY A 128 -3.16 -23.09 -2.45
N VAL A 129 -3.92 -22.61 -1.44
CA VAL A 129 -5.35 -22.35 -1.60
C VAL A 129 -5.60 -20.98 -2.25
N ILE A 130 -6.41 -20.96 -3.30
CA ILE A 130 -6.83 -19.74 -3.99
C ILE A 130 -7.82 -19.00 -3.10
N ASN A 131 -7.52 -17.73 -2.83
CA ASN A 131 -8.33 -16.85 -2.02
C ASN A 131 -8.48 -15.48 -2.70
N ALA A 132 -9.43 -14.70 -2.23
CA ALA A 132 -9.66 -13.33 -2.68
C ALA A 132 -9.86 -12.39 -1.50
N ARG A 133 -9.42 -11.14 -1.64
CA ARG A 133 -9.71 -10.04 -0.71
C ARG A 133 -10.36 -8.89 -1.45
N ALA A 134 -11.27 -8.18 -0.78
CA ALA A 134 -11.81 -6.96 -1.34
C ALA A 134 -10.74 -5.87 -1.48
N ARG A 135 -10.86 -5.10 -2.54
CA ARG A 135 -10.03 -3.95 -2.90
C ARG A 135 -10.95 -2.88 -3.49
N VAL A 136 -11.92 -2.45 -2.71
CA VAL A 136 -12.96 -1.47 -3.07
C VAL A 136 -13.48 -0.82 -1.79
N LEU A 137 -13.91 0.44 -1.85
CA LEU A 137 -14.62 1.10 -0.74
C LEU A 137 -15.89 0.32 -0.40
N GLY A 138 -16.10 0.06 0.89
CA GLY A 138 -17.06 -0.90 1.45
C GLY A 138 -16.42 -2.27 1.74
N GLY A 139 -15.31 -2.63 1.09
CA GLY A 139 -14.55 -3.83 1.37
C GLY A 139 -15.33 -5.12 1.08
N GLY A 140 -15.26 -6.09 1.99
CA GLY A 140 -15.85 -7.42 1.79
C GLY A 140 -17.35 -7.39 1.55
N THR A 141 -18.08 -6.41 2.09
CA THR A 141 -19.53 -6.28 1.88
C THR A 141 -19.91 -5.93 0.45
N CYS A 142 -19.00 -5.37 -0.34
CA CYS A 142 -19.24 -5.06 -1.76
C CYS A 142 -19.11 -6.28 -2.68
N ILE A 143 -18.43 -7.34 -2.24
CA ILE A 143 -18.17 -8.54 -3.06
C ILE A 143 -18.66 -9.83 -2.37
N ASN A 144 -19.49 -9.72 -1.33
CA ASN A 144 -20.04 -10.88 -0.64
C ASN A 144 -21.27 -11.45 -1.36
N ALA A 145 -21.73 -12.61 -0.88
CA ALA A 145 -22.93 -13.26 -1.38
C ALA A 145 -24.23 -12.80 -0.67
N GLY A 146 -24.19 -11.71 0.11
CA GLY A 146 -25.37 -11.17 0.78
C GLY A 146 -25.89 -11.96 1.99
N PHE A 147 -25.16 -12.98 2.45
CA PHE A 147 -25.55 -13.72 3.65
C PHE A 147 -25.34 -12.88 4.91
N TYR A 148 -26.35 -12.86 5.76
CA TYR A 148 -26.27 -12.36 7.12
C TYR A 148 -26.36 -13.52 8.10
N THR A 149 -25.44 -13.58 9.06
CA THR A 149 -25.44 -14.59 10.11
C THR A 149 -24.97 -13.96 11.40
N ARG A 150 -25.59 -14.35 12.52
CA ARG A 150 -25.21 -13.94 13.86
C ARG A 150 -25.00 -15.19 14.71
N ALA A 151 -23.92 -15.22 15.48
CA ALA A 151 -23.68 -16.29 16.44
C ALA A 151 -24.78 -16.30 17.51
N ASN A 152 -25.21 -17.49 17.91
CA ASN A 152 -26.06 -17.63 19.09
C ASN A 152 -25.21 -17.39 20.35
N SER A 153 -25.82 -16.73 21.34
CA SER A 153 -25.21 -16.52 22.65
C SER A 153 -25.14 -17.81 23.46
#